data_AF-A0A1V5BQA5-F1
#
_entry.id   AF-A0A1V5BQA5-F1
#
_cell.length_a   1.000
_cell.length_b   1.000
_cell.length_c   1.000
_cell.angle_alpha   90.00
_cell.angle_beta   90.00
_cell.angle_gamma   90.00
#
_symmetry.space_group_name_H-M   'P 1'
#
loop_
_entity.id
_entity.type
_entity.pdbx_description
1 polymer ?
#
loop_
_entity_poly.entity_id
_entity_poly.type
_entity_poly.pdbx_seq_one_letter_code
_entity_poly.pdbx_strand_id
1 'polypeptide(L)' 'MKKANRKKKVPTMAPGSKGLLEKEASKEEIKKGNFTRVTNLSFDETEPS' A
#
# COMPACT_ATOMS: atom_id res chain seq x y z
N MET A 1 -25.37 20.54 -32.93
CA MET A 1 -24.86 20.68 -31.55
C MET A 1 -24.21 19.37 -31.11
N LYS A 2 -22.88 19.30 -31.01
CA LYS A 2 -22.17 18.06 -30.59
C LYS A 2 -22.26 17.93 -29.07
N LYS A 3 -22.98 16.92 -28.57
CA LYS A 3 -23.04 16.58 -27.14
C LYS A 3 -21.68 16.00 -26.72
N ALA A 4 -20.91 16.76 -25.96
CA ALA A 4 -19.68 16.27 -25.35
C ALA A 4 -20.04 15.25 -24.25
N ASN A 5 -19.78 13.97 -24.51
CA ASN A 5 -19.86 12.90 -23.51
C ASN A 5 -18.82 13.16 -22.41
N ARG A 6 -19.21 13.91 -21.37
CA ARG A 6 -18.39 14.08 -20.18
C ARG A 6 -18.41 12.76 -19.39
N LYS A 7 -17.37 11.95 -19.54
CA LYS A 7 -17.15 10.76 -18.71
C LYS A 7 -17.18 11.21 -17.24
N LYS A 8 -18.12 10.68 -16.46
CA LYS A 8 -18.20 10.92 -15.01
C LYS A 8 -16.90 10.38 -14.39
N LYS A 9 -16.05 11.26 -13.84
CA LYS A 9 -14.88 10.84 -13.06
C LYS A 9 -15.41 10.27 -11.74
N VAL A 10 -15.55 8.95 -11.68
CA VAL A 10 -15.72 8.23 -10.41
C VAL A 10 -14.38 8.24 -9.67
N PRO A 11 -14.38 8.40 -8.34
CA PRO A 11 -13.15 8.29 -7.57
C PRO A 11 -12.64 6.85 -7.67
N THR A 12 -11.47 6.68 -8.28
CA THR A 12 -10.75 5.41 -8.27
C THR A 12 -9.99 5.31 -6.96
N MET A 13 -10.14 4.18 -6.26
CA MET A 13 -9.31 3.91 -5.08
C MET A 13 -7.85 3.85 -5.53
N ALA A 14 -6.96 4.53 -4.81
CA ALA A 14 -5.54 4.46 -5.12
C ALA A 14 -5.10 2.99 -5.02
N PRO A 15 -4.38 2.45 -6.02
CA PRO A 15 -3.80 1.13 -5.87
C PRO A 15 -2.88 1.16 -4.66
N GLY A 16 -3.15 0.28 -3.69
CA GLY A 16 -2.27 0.14 -2.53
C GLY A 16 -0.86 -0.20 -3.00
N SER A 17 0.14 0.42 -2.38
CA SER A 17 1.56 0.11 -2.60
C SER A 17 1.91 -1.25 -1.98
N LYS A 18 1.57 -2.34 -2.67
CA LYS A 18 2.02 -3.69 -2.30
C LYS A 18 3.54 -3.79 -2.50
N GLY A 19 4.25 -4.38 -1.55
CA GLY A 19 5.70 -4.67 -1.63
C GLY A 19 6.65 -3.55 -1.17
N LEU A 20 6.20 -2.31 -1.00
CA LEU A 20 7.04 -1.20 -0.50
C LEU A 20 7.42 -1.38 0.97
N LEU A 21 6.46 -1.82 1.80
CA LEU A 21 6.68 -2.10 3.23
C LEU A 21 7.31 -3.47 3.48
N GLU A 22 7.28 -4.37 2.49
CA GLU A 22 7.87 -5.71 2.58
C GLU A 22 9.36 -5.72 2.19
N LYS A 23 9.87 -4.60 1.66
CA LYS A 23 11.27 -4.50 1.27
C LYS A 23 12.16 -4.40 2.51
N GLU A 24 13.03 -5.39 2.69
CA GLU A 24 14.03 -5.38 3.74
C GLU A 24 15.10 -4.31 3.49
N ALA A 25 15.57 -3.68 4.57
CA ALA A 25 16.67 -2.73 4.50
C ALA A 25 18.01 -3.47 4.33
N SER A 26 18.87 -2.96 3.45
CA SER A 26 20.22 -3.47 3.29
C SER A 26 21.10 -3.13 4.51
N LYS A 27 22.21 -3.87 4.68
CA LYS A 27 23.16 -3.64 5.80
C LYS A 27 23.71 -2.21 5.84
N GLU A 28 23.91 -1.60 4.67
CA GLU A 28 24.40 -0.22 4.56
C GLU A 28 23.34 0.80 4.96
N GLU A 29 22.08 0.56 4.60
CA GLU A 29 20.94 1.41 4.99
C GLU A 29 20.72 1.36 6.50
N ILE A 30 20.82 0.17 7.10
CA ILE A 30 20.74 0.00 8.56
C ILE A 30 21.86 0.77 9.25
N LYS A 31 23.10 0.68 8.75
CA LYS A 31 24.26 1.40 9.32
C LYS A 31 24.12 2.92 9.22
N LYS A 32 23.51 3.41 8.14
CA LYS A 32 23.23 4.85 7.93
C LYS A 32 22.00 5.34 8.71
N GLY A 33 21.18 4.44 9.25
CA GLY A 33 19.89 4.78 9.88
C GLY A 33 18.76 5.03 8.89
N ASN A 34 18.94 4.69 7.61
CA ASN A 34 17.96 4.90 6.54
C ASN A 34 16.97 3.73 6.45
N PHE A 35 16.28 3.44 7.55
CA PHE A 35 15.25 2.39 7.59
C PHE A 35 14.07 2.83 8.46
N THR A 36 12.91 2.22 8.22
CA THR A 36 11.71 2.42 9.04
C THR A 36 11.31 1.09 9.64
N ARG A 37 11.02 1.07 10.95
CA ARG A 37 10.52 -0.12 11.62
C ARG A 37 9.04 -0.31 11.30
N VAL A 38 8.73 -1.37 10.56
CA VAL A 38 7.36 -1.76 10.24
C VAL A 38 6.94 -2.89 11.19
N THR A 39 5.69 -2.83 11.69
CA THR A 39 5.08 -3.92 12.48
C THR A 39 3.88 -4.42 11.70
N ASN A 40 3.92 -5.69 11.29
CA ASN A 40 2.80 -6.31 10.58
C ASN A 40 1.88 -6.99 11.60
N LEU A 41 0.60 -6.67 11.54
CA LEU A 41 -0.44 -7.35 12.31
C LEU A 41 -1.26 -8.19 11.33
N SER A 42 -1.37 -9.48 11.61
CA SER A 42 -2.28 -10.40 10.92
C SER A 42 -3.42 -10.75 11.87
N PHE A 43 -4.65 -10.60 11.41
CA PHE A 43 -5.83 -11.05 12.14
C PHE A 43 -6.35 -12.34 11.48
N ASP A 44 -6.49 -13.40 12.28
CA ASP A 44 -7.06 -14.67 11.82
C ASP A 44 -8.55 -14.67 12.16
N GLU A 45 -9.39 -14.38 11.16
CA GLU A 45 -10.85 -14.30 11.31
C GLU A 45 -11.51 -15.69 11.43
N THR A 46 -10.73 -16.78 11.44
CA THR A 46 -11.26 -18.16 11.38
C THR A 46 -11.31 -18.89 12.72
N GLU A 47 -11.42 -18.20 13.86
CA GLU A 47 -11.80 -18.87 15.12
C GLU A 47 -13.32 -19.11 15.20
N PRO A 48 -13.82 -20.36 15.08
CA PRO A 48 -15.20 -20.67 15.44
C PRO A 48 -15.36 -20.67 16.97
N SER A 49 -16.40 -19.97 17.44
CA SER A 49 -16.90 -20.04 18.82
C SER A 49 -17.60 -21.37 19.13
#